data_AF-A0A2K0UJQ4-F1
#
_entry.id   AF-A0A2K0UJQ4-F1
#
_cell.length_a   1.000
_cell.length_b   1.000
_cell.length_c   1.000
_cell.angle_alpha   90.00
_cell.angle_beta   90.00
_cell.angle_gamma   90.00
#
_symmetry.space_group_name_H-M   'P 1'
#
loop_
_entity.id
_entity.type
_entity.pdbx_description
1 polymer ?
#
loop_
_entity_poly.entity_id
_entity_poly.type
_entity_poly.pdbx_seq_one_letter_code
_entity_poly.pdbx_strand_id
1 'polypeptide(L)'
;MRTSATATRPFDNSDSKPGILPLFFAIGVIFAPIGGLLLYASTQVQEIRLDYTHCTADAPAYNNGRGFGSMPSSDIETQFKTSNTSIDAQWAVQSDVDIPVNPGVKVSGQRCYLRFNIPESMGPPVLFYYQLTNFYQNHRRYADSFDVNQLKGDNRSYGDIHGSKCTPLYGETIDGVKKPYYPCGLIANSMFNDSYTSPELLNPPGGRGNETRTYLMANNTNIAWSSDRDLYNPTTQSLSEIIPPPNWRERYPDGYTKTNPPPNLKEWQAFQVWMRTAGLPTFSKLYQRNDTVAMAEGRYQIIVDDFFPTTEYRGKKSIIITTRTVVGGRNNFLGIAYIVVAGLCIVLGVIFLASHLIKPRKLGDHTYLSWNNVPTSKPGGNTAVASGREIRPDA
;
A
#
# COMPACT_ATOMS: atom_id res chain seq x y z
N MET A 1 -64.75 24.76 26.26
CA MET A 1 -64.30 25.20 24.93
C MET A 1 -62.80 25.49 24.97
N ARG A 2 -61.98 24.52 24.57
CA ARG A 2 -60.70 24.71 23.86
C ARG A 2 -60.15 23.32 23.53
N THR A 3 -60.17 23.07 22.24
CA THR A 3 -59.63 21.97 21.44
C THR A 3 -58.23 21.53 21.85
N SER A 4 -58.03 20.23 22.08
CA SER A 4 -56.72 19.60 22.08
C SER A 4 -56.50 19.01 20.68
N ALA A 5 -55.56 19.59 19.93
CA ALA A 5 -55.19 19.14 18.60
C ALA A 5 -54.20 17.98 18.72
N THR A 6 -54.64 16.77 18.40
CA THR A 6 -53.75 15.62 18.21
C THR A 6 -53.15 15.72 16.81
N ALA A 7 -51.90 16.17 16.73
CA ALA A 7 -51.13 16.18 15.50
C ALA A 7 -50.79 14.74 15.09
N THR A 8 -51.55 14.18 14.15
CA THR A 8 -51.17 12.99 13.40
C THR A 8 -49.98 13.36 12.51
N ARG A 9 -48.80 12.82 12.84
CA ARG A 9 -47.64 12.85 11.92
C ARG A 9 -48.04 12.14 10.62
N PRO A 10 -47.68 12.67 9.44
CA PRO A 10 -47.86 11.94 8.21
C PRO A 10 -46.91 10.74 8.22
N PHE A 11 -47.47 9.55 8.03
CA PHE A 11 -46.70 8.38 7.62
C PHE A 11 -46.07 8.72 6.26
N ASP A 12 -44.75 8.83 6.23
CA ASP A 12 -43.98 9.04 5.02
C ASP A 12 -44.13 7.80 4.13
N ASN A 13 -44.78 7.97 2.98
CA ASN A 13 -44.92 6.94 1.95
C ASN A 13 -43.62 6.86 1.14
N SER A 14 -42.54 6.34 1.72
CA SER A 14 -41.24 6.30 1.04
C SER A 14 -41.11 5.19 -0.02
N ASP A 15 -42.03 4.22 -0.07
CA ASP A 15 -41.95 3.06 -0.98
C ASP A 15 -42.94 3.13 -2.16
N SER A 16 -43.20 4.33 -2.66
CA SER A 16 -43.84 4.48 -3.96
C SER A 16 -42.82 4.12 -5.07
N LYS A 17 -43.07 2.99 -5.74
CA LYS A 17 -42.26 2.44 -6.84
C LYS A 17 -41.86 3.38 -8.00
N PRO A 18 -42.45 4.57 -8.29
CA PRO A 18 -41.94 5.45 -9.34
C PRO A 18 -40.54 6.06 -9.10
N GLY A 19 -40.02 6.10 -7.87
CA GLY A 19 -38.70 6.70 -7.60
C GLY A 19 -37.51 5.77 -7.79
N ILE A 20 -37.69 4.46 -7.58
CA ILE A 20 -36.56 3.52 -7.47
C ILE A 20 -36.08 2.98 -8.81
N LEU A 21 -36.99 2.84 -9.79
CA LEU A 21 -36.66 2.31 -11.12
C LEU A 21 -35.73 3.26 -11.90
N PRO A 22 -36.01 4.58 -11.99
CA PRO A 22 -35.09 5.53 -12.63
C PRO A 22 -33.72 5.59 -11.93
N LEU A 23 -33.69 5.38 -10.60
CA LEU A 23 -32.46 5.40 -9.82
C LEU A 23 -31.48 4.28 -10.24
N PHE A 24 -31.95 3.06 -10.47
CA PHE A 24 -31.11 1.96 -10.93
C PHE A 24 -30.45 2.26 -12.28
N PHE A 25 -31.22 2.78 -13.23
CA PHE A 25 -30.68 3.17 -14.55
C PHE A 25 -29.75 4.37 -14.44
N ALA A 26 -30.07 5.37 -13.61
CA ALA A 26 -29.21 6.52 -13.38
C ALA A 26 -27.84 6.12 -12.81
N ILE A 27 -27.81 5.27 -11.79
CA ILE A 27 -26.56 4.75 -11.21
C ILE A 27 -25.77 3.98 -12.27
N GLY A 28 -26.42 3.10 -13.04
CA GLY A 28 -25.76 2.34 -14.11
C GLY A 28 -25.12 3.23 -15.17
N VAL A 29 -25.86 4.22 -15.67
CA VAL A 29 -25.41 5.17 -16.70
C VAL A 29 -24.29 6.08 -16.20
N ILE A 30 -24.25 6.42 -14.92
CA ILE A 30 -23.18 7.24 -14.33
C ILE A 30 -21.93 6.39 -14.01
N PHE A 31 -22.11 5.20 -13.44
CA PHE A 31 -20.98 4.39 -12.96
C PHE A 31 -20.24 3.70 -14.10
N ALA A 32 -20.91 3.32 -15.19
CA ALA A 32 -20.27 2.69 -16.34
C ALA A 32 -19.17 3.58 -16.99
N PRO A 33 -19.41 4.85 -17.36
CA PRO A 33 -18.38 5.71 -17.93
C PRO A 33 -17.27 6.04 -16.92
N ILE A 34 -17.59 6.21 -15.63
CA ILE A 34 -16.57 6.42 -14.58
C ILE A 34 -15.67 5.18 -14.49
N GLY A 35 -16.24 3.98 -14.41
CA GLY A 35 -15.48 2.74 -14.35
C GLY A 35 -14.62 2.52 -15.60
N GLY A 36 -15.16 2.81 -16.78
CA GLY A 36 -14.42 2.79 -18.05
C GLY A 36 -13.25 3.78 -18.08
N LEU A 37 -13.45 5.01 -17.61
CA LEU A 37 -12.40 6.03 -17.53
C LEU A 37 -11.31 5.64 -16.53
N LEU A 38 -11.67 5.08 -15.37
CA LEU A 38 -10.72 4.60 -14.38
C LEU A 38 -9.89 3.42 -14.91
N LEU A 39 -10.52 2.47 -15.60
CA LEU A 39 -9.81 1.38 -16.27
C LEU A 39 -8.86 1.92 -17.35
N TYR A 40 -9.35 2.82 -18.20
CA TYR A 40 -8.54 3.44 -19.23
C TYR A 40 -7.31 4.13 -18.62
N ALA A 41 -7.51 4.96 -17.58
CA ALA A 41 -6.41 5.62 -16.87
C ALA A 41 -5.40 4.60 -16.29
N SER A 42 -5.88 3.50 -15.70
CA SER A 42 -5.01 2.43 -15.20
C SER A 42 -4.15 1.79 -16.29
N THR A 43 -4.71 1.59 -17.51
CA THR A 43 -3.95 1.02 -18.65
C THR A 43 -2.93 1.98 -19.25
N GLN A 44 -3.03 3.29 -18.98
CA GLN A 44 -2.04 4.27 -19.44
C GLN A 44 -0.77 4.29 -18.59
N VAL A 45 -0.80 3.69 -17.40
CA VAL A 45 0.38 3.56 -16.54
C VAL A 45 1.37 2.60 -17.18
N GLN A 46 2.63 3.03 -17.25
CA GLN A 46 3.74 2.19 -17.68
C GLN A 46 4.46 1.69 -16.42
N GLU A 47 4.68 0.39 -16.30
CA GLU A 47 5.26 -0.24 -15.11
C GLU A 47 6.15 -1.43 -15.50
N ILE A 48 7.29 -1.56 -14.82
CA ILE A 48 8.09 -2.79 -14.78
C ILE A 48 8.35 -3.14 -13.32
N ARG A 49 8.14 -4.41 -12.99
CA ARG A 49 8.44 -5.01 -11.69
C ARG A 49 9.37 -6.19 -11.88
N LEU A 50 10.46 -6.19 -11.11
CA LEU A 50 11.46 -7.25 -11.12
C LEU A 50 11.62 -7.79 -9.69
N ASP A 51 11.21 -9.03 -9.47
CA ASP A 51 11.45 -9.77 -8.23
C ASP A 51 12.90 -10.25 -8.22
N TYR A 52 13.66 -9.81 -7.23
CA TYR A 52 15.08 -10.15 -7.08
C TYR A 52 15.35 -10.93 -5.79
N THR A 53 14.30 -11.45 -5.15
CA THR A 53 14.37 -12.17 -3.87
C THR A 53 15.42 -13.28 -3.84
N HIS A 54 15.57 -14.00 -4.95
CA HIS A 54 16.48 -15.14 -5.07
C HIS A 54 17.74 -14.83 -5.89
N CYS A 55 18.01 -13.55 -6.19
CA CYS A 55 19.19 -13.20 -6.98
C CYS A 55 20.49 -13.73 -6.35
N THR A 56 20.60 -13.71 -5.03
CA THR A 56 21.78 -14.18 -4.30
C THR A 56 22.01 -15.69 -4.37
N ALA A 57 20.94 -16.46 -4.60
CA ALA A 57 20.98 -17.92 -4.65
C ALA A 57 21.00 -18.46 -6.09
N ASP A 58 20.24 -17.85 -6.98
CA ASP A 58 19.91 -18.40 -8.30
C ASP A 58 20.62 -17.66 -9.45
N ALA A 59 21.08 -16.42 -9.25
CA ALA A 59 21.73 -15.66 -10.31
C ALA A 59 23.17 -16.16 -10.55
N PRO A 60 23.65 -16.13 -11.81
CA PRO A 60 25.03 -16.45 -12.11
C PRO A 60 26.01 -15.41 -11.56
N ALA A 61 27.26 -15.82 -11.34
CA ALA A 61 28.32 -14.96 -10.85
C ALA A 61 28.67 -13.84 -11.84
N TYR A 62 28.68 -12.60 -11.34
CA TYR A 62 29.07 -11.41 -12.06
C TYR A 62 30.59 -11.39 -12.29
N ASN A 63 31.00 -11.31 -13.55
CA ASN A 63 32.40 -11.33 -13.98
C ASN A 63 32.73 -10.07 -14.78
N ASN A 64 32.94 -8.95 -14.09
CA ASN A 64 33.36 -7.67 -14.70
C ASN A 64 32.49 -7.24 -15.90
N GLY A 65 31.16 -7.28 -15.74
CA GLY A 65 30.19 -6.88 -16.75
C GLY A 65 29.65 -8.03 -17.61
N ARG A 66 30.19 -9.24 -17.44
CA ARG A 66 29.73 -10.51 -18.04
C ARG A 66 29.12 -11.43 -16.99
N GLY A 67 28.54 -12.54 -17.43
CA GLY A 67 27.94 -13.54 -16.54
C GLY A 67 26.50 -13.22 -16.14
N PHE A 68 25.75 -12.54 -17.00
CA PHE A 68 24.31 -12.34 -16.81
C PHE A 68 23.54 -13.57 -17.28
N GLY A 69 22.60 -14.01 -16.46
CA GLY A 69 21.62 -15.04 -16.79
C GLY A 69 20.24 -14.41 -16.97
N SER A 70 19.37 -15.08 -17.73
CA SER A 70 17.98 -14.65 -17.85
C SER A 70 17.25 -14.78 -16.51
N MET A 71 16.46 -13.78 -16.16
CA MET A 71 15.55 -13.86 -15.01
C MET A 71 14.36 -14.79 -15.34
N PRO A 72 13.84 -15.56 -14.36
CA PRO A 72 12.62 -16.33 -14.54
C PRO A 72 11.44 -15.44 -14.95
N SER A 73 10.60 -15.91 -15.87
CA SER A 73 9.43 -15.14 -16.33
C SER A 73 8.40 -14.89 -15.23
N SER A 74 8.36 -15.73 -14.19
CA SER A 74 7.52 -15.53 -13.00
C SER A 74 7.92 -14.32 -12.16
N ASP A 75 9.16 -13.85 -12.31
CA ASP A 75 9.76 -12.79 -11.50
C ASP A 75 9.70 -11.43 -12.21
N ILE A 76 9.10 -11.41 -13.42
CA ILE A 76 8.99 -10.24 -14.28
C ILE A 76 7.51 -9.95 -14.50
N GLU A 77 7.04 -8.81 -14.02
CA GLU A 77 5.73 -8.29 -14.38
C GLU A 77 5.88 -6.94 -15.08
N THR A 78 5.22 -6.75 -16.21
CA THR A 78 5.28 -5.49 -16.96
C THR A 78 3.91 -5.02 -17.42
N GLN A 79 3.84 -3.72 -17.68
CA GLN A 79 2.72 -3.04 -18.33
C GLN A 79 3.31 -1.95 -19.21
N PHE A 80 3.31 -2.19 -20.51
CA PHE A 80 3.70 -1.20 -21.53
C PHE A 80 2.66 -1.24 -22.64
N LYS A 81 2.53 -0.15 -23.41
CA LYS A 81 1.63 -0.10 -24.56
C LYS A 81 2.18 -0.95 -25.70
N THR A 82 3.50 -0.94 -25.86
CA THR A 82 4.22 -1.71 -26.87
C THR A 82 4.49 -3.15 -26.39
N SER A 83 4.00 -4.14 -27.15
CA SER A 83 4.20 -5.57 -26.88
C SER A 83 5.32 -6.23 -27.69
N ASN A 84 5.90 -5.51 -28.66
CA ASN A 84 6.78 -6.10 -29.67
C ASN A 84 8.25 -6.19 -29.22
N THR A 85 8.63 -5.48 -28.17
CA THR A 85 10.01 -5.41 -27.70
C THR A 85 10.17 -6.29 -26.47
N SER A 86 11.10 -7.25 -26.52
CA SER A 86 11.40 -8.11 -25.38
C SER A 86 12.00 -7.30 -24.24
N ILE A 87 11.50 -7.53 -23.02
CA ILE A 87 12.05 -6.95 -21.80
C ILE A 87 13.47 -7.47 -21.54
N ASP A 88 13.79 -8.71 -21.96
CA ASP A 88 15.10 -9.36 -21.76
C ASP A 88 15.72 -9.04 -20.39
N ALA A 89 14.95 -9.30 -19.32
CA ALA A 89 15.44 -9.07 -17.97
C ALA A 89 16.46 -10.15 -17.60
N GLN A 90 17.60 -9.68 -17.09
CA GLN A 90 18.75 -10.49 -16.75
C GLN A 90 19.29 -10.06 -15.40
N TRP A 91 19.93 -11.00 -14.73
CA TRP A 91 20.54 -10.77 -13.44
C TRP A 91 21.91 -11.44 -13.30
N ALA A 92 22.70 -10.91 -12.38
CA ALA A 92 23.96 -11.51 -11.95
C ALA A 92 24.22 -11.13 -10.49
N VAL A 93 24.93 -11.98 -9.75
CA VAL A 93 25.30 -11.75 -8.35
C VAL A 93 26.81 -11.60 -8.21
N GLN A 94 27.23 -10.64 -7.40
CA GLN A 94 28.60 -10.50 -6.92
C GLN A 94 28.60 -10.71 -5.40
N SER A 95 29.29 -11.74 -4.94
CA SER A 95 29.47 -12.03 -3.51
C SER A 95 30.67 -11.29 -2.93
N ASP A 96 30.68 -11.18 -1.60
CA ASP A 96 31.81 -10.68 -0.80
C ASP A 96 32.26 -9.27 -1.18
N VAL A 97 31.30 -8.38 -1.47
CA VAL A 97 31.57 -6.98 -1.82
C VAL A 97 31.60 -6.14 -0.56
N ASP A 98 32.68 -5.37 -0.37
CA ASP A 98 32.76 -4.37 0.68
C ASP A 98 31.90 -3.15 0.33
N ILE A 99 30.69 -3.11 0.88
CA ILE A 99 29.70 -2.06 0.60
C ILE A 99 29.79 -0.97 1.68
N PRO A 100 30.03 0.31 1.30
CA PRO A 100 30.04 1.40 2.26
C PRO A 100 28.61 1.71 2.74
N VAL A 101 28.33 1.46 4.02
CA VAL A 101 27.01 1.71 4.63
C VAL A 101 26.98 2.99 5.45
N ASN A 102 28.14 3.48 5.88
CA ASN A 102 28.32 4.72 6.63
C ASN A 102 29.74 5.27 6.43
N PRO A 103 30.01 6.54 6.78
CA PRO A 103 31.35 7.10 6.74
C PRO A 103 32.33 6.24 7.55
N GLY A 104 33.31 5.63 6.87
CA GLY A 104 34.31 4.76 7.49
C GLY A 104 33.83 3.34 7.85
N VAL A 105 32.58 2.99 7.56
CA VAL A 105 32.02 1.65 7.84
C VAL A 105 31.69 0.95 6.52
N LYS A 106 32.32 -0.21 6.31
CA LYS A 106 32.03 -1.11 5.19
C LYS A 106 31.54 -2.44 5.74
N VAL A 107 30.49 -2.98 5.12
CA VAL A 107 29.93 -4.29 5.45
C VAL A 107 30.10 -5.17 4.23
N SER A 108 30.64 -6.37 4.44
CA SER A 108 30.71 -7.38 3.39
C SER A 108 29.30 -7.90 3.11
N GLY A 109 28.84 -7.77 1.88
CA GLY A 109 27.50 -8.17 1.48
C GLY A 109 27.46 -8.68 0.05
N GLN A 110 26.25 -8.96 -0.42
CA GLN A 110 26.00 -9.45 -1.76
C GLN A 110 25.38 -8.35 -2.61
N ARG A 111 25.79 -8.30 -3.87
CA ARG A 111 25.35 -7.29 -4.83
C ARG A 111 24.69 -7.95 -6.02
N CYS A 112 23.49 -7.50 -6.33
CA CYS A 112 22.69 -7.97 -7.43
C CYS A 112 22.66 -6.93 -8.56
N TYR A 113 23.04 -7.37 -9.75
CA TYR A 113 22.99 -6.56 -10.96
C TYR A 113 21.74 -6.94 -11.73
N LEU A 114 20.84 -6.00 -11.94
CA LEU A 114 19.63 -6.19 -12.74
C LEU A 114 19.79 -5.44 -14.06
N ARG A 115 19.62 -6.14 -15.19
CA ARG A 115 19.60 -5.55 -16.53
C ARG A 115 18.25 -5.82 -17.17
N PHE A 116 17.63 -4.81 -17.77
CA PHE A 116 16.32 -4.95 -18.41
C PHE A 116 16.12 -3.88 -19.46
N ASN A 117 15.24 -4.13 -20.42
CA ASN A 117 14.86 -3.16 -21.43
C ASN A 117 13.59 -2.41 -21.01
N ILE A 118 13.63 -1.10 -21.17
CA ILE A 118 12.44 -0.25 -21.23
C ILE A 118 12.02 -0.16 -22.70
N PRO A 119 10.86 -0.72 -23.08
CA PRO A 119 10.48 -0.90 -24.49
C PRO A 119 9.94 0.38 -25.14
N GLU A 120 9.54 1.37 -24.34
CA GLU A 120 9.00 2.65 -24.77
C GLU A 120 9.29 3.71 -23.71
N SER A 121 9.42 4.98 -24.13
CA SER A 121 9.73 6.09 -23.22
C SER A 121 8.66 6.26 -22.12
N MET A 122 9.11 6.40 -20.87
CA MET A 122 8.28 6.66 -19.70
C MET A 122 8.31 8.14 -19.33
N GLY A 123 7.17 8.82 -19.46
CA GLY A 123 7.03 10.24 -19.15
C GLY A 123 7.12 10.56 -17.64
N PRO A 124 7.54 11.78 -17.25
CA PRO A 124 7.64 12.15 -15.85
C PRO A 124 6.24 12.31 -15.19
N PRO A 125 6.11 12.04 -13.88
CA PRO A 125 7.19 11.56 -13.00
C PRO A 125 7.42 10.06 -13.16
N VAL A 126 8.70 9.67 -13.20
CA VAL A 126 9.13 8.27 -13.11
C VAL A 126 9.46 7.98 -11.65
N LEU A 127 8.79 6.97 -11.10
CA LEU A 127 8.84 6.62 -9.70
C LEU A 127 9.47 5.25 -9.54
N PHE A 128 10.39 5.11 -8.59
CA PHE A 128 11.04 3.87 -8.22
C PHE A 128 10.58 3.48 -6.83
N TYR A 129 9.90 2.35 -6.73
CA TYR A 129 9.50 1.73 -5.47
C TYR A 129 10.27 0.44 -5.24
N TYR A 130 10.42 0.07 -3.97
CA TYR A 130 10.56 -1.33 -3.61
C TYR A 130 9.21 -1.86 -3.13
N GLN A 131 8.93 -3.13 -3.40
CA GLN A 131 7.76 -3.85 -2.91
C GLN A 131 8.20 -4.99 -2.00
N LEU A 132 7.49 -5.14 -0.88
CA LEU A 132 7.62 -6.28 0.01
C LEU A 132 6.31 -7.05 0.03
N THR A 133 6.38 -8.37 0.08
CA THR A 133 5.23 -9.26 0.27
C THR A 133 5.37 -10.05 1.56
N ASN A 134 4.24 -10.45 2.14
CA ASN A 134 4.18 -11.22 3.38
C ASN A 134 4.86 -10.52 4.58
N PHE A 135 4.93 -9.17 4.58
CA PHE A 135 5.52 -8.39 5.66
C PHE A 135 4.44 -7.57 6.38
N TYR A 136 4.14 -7.90 7.64
CA TYR A 136 2.94 -7.41 8.33
C TYR A 136 3.17 -6.12 9.12
N GLN A 137 3.33 -4.98 8.41
CA GLN A 137 3.40 -3.66 9.07
C GLN A 137 2.10 -3.30 9.81
N ASN A 138 0.98 -3.92 9.45
CA ASN A 138 -0.34 -3.70 10.03
C ASN A 138 -0.61 -4.53 11.30
N HIS A 139 0.34 -5.36 11.74
CA HIS A 139 0.17 -6.10 12.98
C HIS A 139 0.08 -5.12 14.15
N ARG A 140 -0.96 -5.25 15.01
CA ARG A 140 -1.27 -4.28 16.08
C ARG A 140 -0.04 -3.90 16.92
N ARG A 141 0.72 -4.89 17.40
CA ARG A 141 1.94 -4.64 18.19
C ARG A 141 3.03 -3.93 17.38
N TYR A 142 3.15 -4.22 16.09
CA TYR A 142 4.16 -3.62 15.24
C TYR A 142 3.84 -2.15 14.97
N ALA A 143 2.61 -1.86 14.52
CA ALA A 143 2.15 -0.52 14.18
C ALA A 143 2.16 0.45 15.37
N ASP A 144 2.02 -0.05 16.60
CA ASP A 144 2.10 0.74 17.82
C ASP A 144 3.54 0.93 18.35
N SER A 145 4.53 0.19 17.85
CA SER A 145 5.86 0.09 18.50
C SER A 145 6.84 1.16 18.05
N PHE A 146 6.65 2.36 18.59
CA PHE A 146 7.57 3.51 18.50
C PHE A 146 7.23 4.53 19.61
N ASP A 147 8.14 5.48 19.91
CA ASP A 147 7.91 6.57 20.86
C ASP A 147 7.82 7.91 20.13
N VAL A 148 6.65 8.54 20.15
CA VAL A 148 6.39 9.80 19.43
C VAL A 148 7.31 10.94 19.90
N ASN A 149 7.56 11.03 21.21
CA ASN A 149 8.35 12.12 21.79
C ASN A 149 9.83 11.98 21.41
N GLN A 150 10.35 10.74 21.41
CA GLN A 150 11.69 10.45 20.90
C GLN A 150 11.85 10.88 19.44
N LEU A 151 10.88 10.56 18.58
CA LEU A 151 10.91 10.95 17.16
C LEU A 151 10.82 12.48 16.98
N LYS A 152 10.12 13.18 17.88
CA LYS A 152 10.05 14.64 17.95
C LYS A 152 11.32 15.30 18.49
N GLY A 153 12.35 14.53 18.84
CA GLY A 153 13.66 15.02 19.28
C GLY A 153 13.79 15.23 20.80
N ASP A 154 12.76 14.89 21.58
CA ASP A 154 12.79 15.00 23.04
C ASP A 154 13.81 14.02 23.63
N ASN A 155 14.50 14.45 24.70
CA ASN A 155 15.36 13.55 25.46
C ASN A 155 14.49 12.57 26.27
N ARG A 156 14.62 11.26 26.00
CA ARG A 156 13.84 10.20 26.65
C ARG A 156 14.77 9.23 27.36
N SER A 157 14.65 9.12 28.67
CA SER A 157 15.46 8.20 29.46
C SER A 157 15.13 6.73 29.13
N TYR A 158 15.96 5.79 29.59
CA TYR A 158 15.63 4.37 29.50
C TYR A 158 14.26 4.05 30.13
N GLY A 159 13.95 4.62 31.30
CA GLY A 159 12.69 4.37 32.00
C GLY A 159 11.48 4.90 31.21
N ASP A 160 11.62 6.07 30.59
CA ASP A 160 10.60 6.66 29.72
C ASP A 160 10.28 5.76 28.52
N ILE A 161 11.32 5.27 27.84
CA ILE A 161 11.17 4.43 26.65
C ILE A 161 10.70 3.01 27.03
N HIS A 162 11.15 2.47 28.16
CA HIS A 162 10.67 1.19 28.66
C HIS A 162 9.18 1.22 29.03
N GLY A 163 8.70 2.33 29.59
CA GLY A 163 7.28 2.56 29.88
C GLY A 163 6.43 2.94 28.65
N SER A 164 7.03 3.08 27.47
CA SER A 164 6.34 3.45 26.24
C SER A 164 5.88 2.24 25.42
N LYS A 165 5.32 2.49 24.23
CA LYS A 165 4.90 1.43 23.31
C LYS A 165 6.06 0.75 22.59
N CYS A 166 7.31 1.15 22.81
CA CYS A 166 8.49 0.58 22.14
C CYS A 166 8.81 -0.88 22.48
N THR A 167 8.03 -1.54 23.34
CA THR A 167 8.20 -2.97 23.67
C THR A 167 8.12 -3.86 22.40
N PRO A 168 9.03 -4.84 22.23
CA PRO A 168 10.12 -5.23 23.13
C PRO A 168 11.44 -4.46 22.91
N LEU A 169 11.53 -3.60 21.90
CA LEU A 169 12.74 -2.89 21.51
C LEU A 169 12.83 -1.49 22.12
N TYR A 170 12.88 -1.42 23.44
CA TYR A 170 13.04 -0.17 24.19
C TYR A 170 14.51 0.18 24.51
N GLY A 171 15.39 -0.81 24.63
CA GLY A 171 16.80 -0.61 24.98
C GLY A 171 17.42 -1.86 25.62
N GLU A 172 18.69 -1.78 25.96
CA GLU A 172 19.43 -2.88 26.63
C GLU A 172 20.42 -2.34 27.67
N THR A 173 21.12 -3.25 28.35
CA THR A 173 22.15 -2.90 29.33
C THR A 173 23.53 -3.13 28.71
N ILE A 174 24.35 -2.08 28.64
CA ILE A 174 25.74 -2.14 28.15
C ILE A 174 26.63 -1.67 29.30
N ASP A 175 27.63 -2.48 29.66
CA ASP A 175 28.58 -2.19 30.75
C ASP A 175 27.90 -1.84 32.09
N GLY A 176 26.79 -2.52 32.39
CA GLY A 176 25.98 -2.27 33.60
C GLY A 176 25.08 -1.03 33.54
N VAL A 177 25.10 -0.28 32.43
CA VAL A 177 24.29 0.92 32.22
C VAL A 177 23.13 0.62 31.27
N LYS A 178 21.91 0.91 31.70
CA LYS A 178 20.70 0.77 30.87
C LYS A 178 20.61 1.94 29.88
N LYS A 179 20.61 1.64 28.59
CA LYS A 179 20.57 2.65 27.51
C LYS A 179 19.37 2.40 26.59
N PRO A 180 18.54 3.42 26.30
CA PRO A 180 17.45 3.29 25.35
C PRO A 180 17.98 3.12 23.92
N TYR A 181 17.23 2.39 23.09
CA TYR A 181 17.46 2.41 21.65
C TYR A 181 16.99 3.74 21.07
N TYR A 182 17.77 4.30 20.15
CA TYR A 182 17.36 5.44 19.35
C TYR A 182 17.54 5.09 17.87
N PRO A 183 16.50 5.22 17.04
CA PRO A 183 15.08 5.23 17.39
C PRO A 183 14.61 3.88 17.97
N CYS A 184 13.73 3.89 18.97
CA CYS A 184 13.19 2.66 19.56
C CYS A 184 12.03 2.07 18.78
N GLY A 185 11.72 0.79 19.07
CA GLY A 185 10.53 0.11 18.59
C GLY A 185 10.73 -0.78 17.36
N LEU A 186 9.75 -1.63 17.10
CA LEU A 186 9.80 -2.65 16.04
C LEU A 186 9.87 -2.04 14.64
N ILE A 187 9.16 -0.92 14.42
CA ILE A 187 9.10 -0.29 13.10
C ILE A 187 10.49 0.16 12.67
N ALA A 188 11.16 0.93 13.52
CA ALA A 188 12.46 1.49 13.21
C ALA A 188 13.55 0.42 13.12
N ASN A 189 13.54 -0.55 14.04
CA ASN A 189 14.51 -1.65 14.01
C ASN A 189 14.43 -2.44 12.70
N SER A 190 13.23 -2.76 12.22
CA SER A 190 13.06 -3.58 11.02
C SER A 190 13.11 -2.77 9.72
N MET A 191 13.74 -1.59 9.71
CA MET A 191 13.81 -0.75 8.51
C MET A 191 14.44 -1.50 7.33
N PHE A 192 13.78 -1.41 6.18
CA PHE A 192 14.31 -1.93 4.93
C PHE A 192 15.68 -1.31 4.61
N ASN A 193 16.68 -2.15 4.37
CA ASN A 193 18.08 -1.73 4.29
C ASN A 193 18.78 -2.11 2.98
N ASP A 194 18.10 -2.67 1.97
CA ASP A 194 18.69 -2.75 0.63
C ASP A 194 18.94 -1.34 0.06
N SER A 195 19.95 -1.25 -0.78
CA SER A 195 20.38 -0.02 -1.45
C SER A 195 20.26 -0.16 -2.96
N TYR A 196 19.89 0.93 -3.66
CA TYR A 196 19.74 0.93 -5.11
C TYR A 196 20.46 2.11 -5.76
N THR A 197 21.20 1.83 -6.84
CA THR A 197 21.72 2.89 -7.70
C THR A 197 20.61 3.47 -8.57
N SER A 198 20.77 4.72 -9.00
CA SER A 198 19.97 5.24 -10.11
C SER A 198 20.17 4.37 -11.37
N PRO A 199 19.12 4.12 -12.18
CA PRO A 199 19.25 3.29 -13.38
C PRO A 199 20.27 3.86 -14.37
N GLU A 200 21.16 3.02 -14.88
CA GLU A 200 22.15 3.39 -15.89
C GLU A 200 21.71 2.92 -17.26
N LEU A 201 21.50 3.85 -18.20
CA LEU A 201 21.23 3.54 -19.60
C LEU A 201 22.52 3.03 -20.24
N LEU A 202 22.50 1.78 -20.72
CA LEU A 202 23.59 1.15 -21.44
C LEU A 202 23.49 1.49 -22.92
N ASN A 203 24.63 1.78 -23.56
CA ASN A 203 24.73 2.09 -24.99
C ASN A 203 23.73 3.20 -25.42
N PRO A 204 23.79 4.39 -24.80
CA PRO A 204 22.84 5.47 -25.08
C PRO A 204 22.91 5.90 -26.56
N PRO A 205 21.83 6.43 -27.14
CA PRO A 205 21.85 6.95 -28.51
C PRO A 205 22.96 7.98 -28.72
N GLY A 206 23.79 7.75 -29.74
CA GLY A 206 24.97 8.59 -30.03
C GLY A 206 26.21 8.29 -29.18
N GLY A 207 26.11 7.36 -28.23
CA GLY A 207 27.24 6.91 -27.43
C GLY A 207 28.24 6.05 -28.23
N ARG A 208 29.52 6.14 -27.88
CA ARG A 208 30.59 5.35 -28.51
C ARG A 208 31.03 4.22 -27.59
N GLY A 209 31.09 2.99 -28.11
CA GLY A 209 31.55 1.83 -27.36
C GLY A 209 30.64 1.51 -26.16
N ASN A 210 31.23 1.33 -24.98
CA ASN A 210 30.53 0.96 -23.73
C ASN A 210 30.13 2.16 -22.88
N GLU A 211 29.84 3.31 -23.51
CA GLU A 211 29.35 4.47 -22.78
C GLU A 211 28.02 4.17 -22.09
N THR A 212 27.86 4.71 -20.88
CA THR A 212 26.63 4.63 -20.10
C THR A 212 26.16 6.02 -19.72
N ARG A 213 24.85 6.18 -19.53
CA ARG A 213 24.25 7.44 -19.06
C ARG A 213 23.34 7.18 -17.88
N THR A 214 23.71 7.69 -16.71
CA THR A 214 22.89 7.58 -15.50
C THR A 214 21.60 8.38 -15.66
N TYR A 215 20.46 7.72 -15.48
CA TYR A 215 19.16 8.35 -15.30
C TYR A 215 19.02 8.74 -13.83
N LEU A 216 19.48 9.94 -13.49
CA LEU A 216 19.53 10.42 -12.10
C LEU A 216 18.12 10.47 -11.50
N MET A 217 17.91 9.76 -10.40
CA MET A 217 16.69 9.81 -9.62
C MET A 217 17.00 10.32 -8.21
N ALA A 218 16.19 11.27 -7.71
CA ALA A 218 16.34 11.79 -6.36
C ALA A 218 15.84 10.76 -5.34
N ASN A 219 16.67 10.45 -4.33
CA ASN A 219 16.40 9.45 -3.30
C ASN A 219 16.18 10.03 -1.89
N ASN A 220 16.25 11.35 -1.73
CA ASN A 220 16.02 12.03 -0.45
C ASN A 220 15.30 13.38 -0.63
N THR A 221 14.57 13.54 -1.73
CA THR A 221 13.85 14.77 -2.07
C THR A 221 12.47 14.41 -2.60
N ASN A 222 11.42 14.98 -2.01
CA ASN A 222 10.02 14.78 -2.42
C ASN A 222 9.58 13.30 -2.43
N ILE A 223 10.16 12.44 -1.57
CA ILE A 223 9.74 11.03 -1.43
C ILE A 223 8.84 10.81 -0.22
N ALA A 224 9.01 11.59 0.85
CA ALA A 224 8.12 11.64 2.00
C ALA A 224 7.16 12.83 1.92
N TRP A 225 6.04 12.75 2.64
CA TRP A 225 5.11 13.87 2.75
C TRP A 225 5.72 14.97 3.60
N SER A 226 5.49 16.22 3.22
CA SER A 226 5.92 17.37 4.03
C SER A 226 5.37 17.32 5.46
N SER A 227 4.12 16.86 5.63
CA SER A 227 3.49 16.66 6.94
C SER A 227 4.16 15.57 7.77
N ASP A 228 4.67 14.50 7.14
CA ASP A 228 5.39 13.44 7.86
C ASP A 228 6.68 14.02 8.42
N ARG A 229 7.40 14.82 7.62
CA ARG A 229 8.65 15.48 8.03
C ARG A 229 8.48 16.32 9.30
N ASP A 230 7.34 16.98 9.48
CA ASP A 230 7.07 17.83 10.64
C ASP A 230 6.87 17.03 11.95
N LEU A 231 6.68 15.71 11.85
CA LEU A 231 6.60 14.81 13.01
C LEU A 231 7.97 14.47 13.60
N TYR A 232 9.05 14.77 12.88
CA TYR A 232 10.41 14.42 13.27
C TYR A 232 11.25 15.67 13.55
N ASN A 233 12.10 15.61 14.57
CA ASN A 233 13.17 16.58 14.76
C ASN A 233 14.51 15.88 15.06
N PRO A 234 15.64 16.58 14.87
CA PRO A 234 16.93 16.08 15.32
C PRO A 234 16.91 15.76 16.82
N THR A 235 17.54 14.66 17.21
CA THR A 235 17.70 14.32 18.62
C THR A 235 18.58 15.33 19.35
N THR A 236 18.19 15.65 20.58
CA THR A 236 18.97 16.45 21.52
C THR A 236 19.74 15.59 22.53
N GLN A 237 19.58 14.27 22.45
CA GLN A 237 20.13 13.31 23.40
C GLN A 237 21.64 13.10 23.17
N SER A 238 22.37 12.88 24.26
CA SER A 238 23.82 12.71 24.20
C SER A 238 24.18 11.35 23.61
N LEU A 239 25.19 11.31 22.72
CA LEU A 239 25.61 10.08 22.03
C LEU A 239 25.93 8.91 22.97
N SER A 240 26.46 9.20 24.15
CA SER A 240 26.80 8.19 25.17
C SER A 240 25.59 7.55 25.86
N GLU A 241 24.42 8.22 25.80
CA GLU A 241 23.19 7.80 26.49
C GLU A 241 22.31 6.91 25.61
N ILE A 242 22.51 6.94 24.29
CA ILE A 242 21.72 6.20 23.31
C ILE A 242 22.54 5.18 22.55
N ILE A 243 21.83 4.19 22.01
CA ILE A 243 22.42 3.11 21.22
C ILE A 243 21.54 2.78 20.01
N PRO A 244 22.13 2.30 18.90
CA PRO A 244 21.37 1.88 17.74
C PRO A 244 20.52 0.63 18.05
N PRO A 245 19.38 0.44 17.37
CA PRO A 245 18.61 -0.80 17.44
C PRO A 245 19.43 -2.02 17.00
N PRO A 246 19.04 -3.24 17.43
CA PRO A 246 19.78 -4.47 17.11
C PRO A 246 20.11 -4.67 15.63
N ASN A 247 19.14 -4.44 14.73
CA ASN A 247 19.34 -4.64 13.28
C ASN A 247 20.13 -3.50 12.61
N TRP A 248 20.52 -2.47 13.37
CA TRP A 248 21.33 -1.35 12.87
C TRP A 248 22.80 -1.50 13.28
N ARG A 249 23.16 -2.53 14.04
CA ARG A 249 24.51 -2.72 14.59
C ARG A 249 25.59 -2.86 13.53
N GLU A 250 25.31 -3.51 12.40
CA GLU A 250 26.29 -3.58 11.29
C GLU A 250 26.59 -2.21 10.67
N ARG A 251 25.60 -1.32 10.68
CA ARG A 251 25.74 0.06 10.22
C ARG A 251 26.43 0.96 11.28
N TYR A 252 26.35 0.58 12.55
CA TYR A 252 26.89 1.30 13.70
C TYR A 252 27.66 0.33 14.64
N PRO A 253 28.80 -0.23 14.19
CA PRO A 253 29.50 -1.29 14.93
C PRO A 253 29.99 -0.82 16.30
N ASP A 254 30.46 0.42 16.38
CA ASP A 254 30.92 1.06 17.62
C ASP A 254 29.80 1.85 18.33
N GLY A 255 28.54 1.62 17.95
CA GLY A 255 27.41 2.44 18.37
C GLY A 255 27.40 3.84 17.75
N TYR A 256 26.77 4.79 18.44
CA TYR A 256 26.71 6.18 18.00
C TYR A 256 27.94 6.96 18.46
N THR A 257 28.71 7.46 17.50
CA THR A 257 29.96 8.20 17.74
C THR A 257 29.92 9.57 17.05
N LYS A 258 30.92 10.42 17.31
CA LYS A 258 31.01 11.73 16.62
C LYS A 258 31.28 11.57 15.12
N THR A 259 31.99 10.52 14.72
CA THR A 259 32.31 10.21 13.31
C THR A 259 31.16 9.50 12.60
N ASN A 260 30.38 8.71 13.35
CA ASN A 260 29.19 8.03 12.87
C ASN A 260 27.98 8.35 13.78
N PRO A 261 27.46 9.59 13.71
CA PRO A 261 26.38 10.05 14.59
C PRO A 261 25.05 9.37 14.26
N PRO A 262 24.06 9.44 15.17
CA PRO A 262 22.71 9.02 14.88
C PRO A 262 22.14 9.79 13.67
N PRO A 263 21.28 9.16 12.86
CA PRO A 263 20.74 9.79 11.68
C PRO A 263 19.80 10.94 12.05
N ASN A 264 19.81 12.00 11.24
CA ASN A 264 18.84 13.08 11.36
C ASN A 264 17.50 12.63 10.76
N LEU A 265 16.57 12.19 11.61
CA LEU A 265 15.27 11.64 11.21
C LEU A 265 14.39 12.65 10.48
N LYS A 266 14.61 13.96 10.67
CA LYS A 266 13.88 15.03 9.96
C LYS A 266 14.30 15.15 8.51
N GLU A 267 15.57 14.95 8.22
CA GLU A 267 16.10 15.03 6.84
C GLU A 267 16.14 13.67 6.13
N TRP A 268 15.96 12.57 6.86
CA TRP A 268 16.01 11.22 6.31
C TRP A 268 14.65 10.74 5.81
N GLN A 269 14.28 11.11 4.59
CA GLN A 269 12.95 10.83 4.06
C GLN A 269 12.67 9.34 3.86
N ALA A 270 13.69 8.53 3.56
CA ALA A 270 13.54 7.07 3.46
C ALA A 270 13.07 6.44 4.78
N PHE A 271 13.54 6.96 5.92
CA PHE A 271 13.08 6.55 7.24
C PHE A 271 11.61 6.95 7.45
N GLN A 272 11.23 8.16 7.08
CA GLN A 272 9.85 8.65 7.20
C GLN A 272 8.87 7.80 6.37
N VAL A 273 9.27 7.45 5.14
CA VAL A 273 8.50 6.55 4.26
C VAL A 273 8.31 5.17 4.91
N TRP A 274 9.35 4.65 5.57
CA TRP A 274 9.28 3.38 6.28
C TRP A 274 8.35 3.43 7.50
N MET A 275 8.51 4.46 8.34
CA MET A 275 7.74 4.67 9.56
C MET A 275 6.24 4.82 9.31
N ARG A 276 5.84 5.32 8.14
CA ARG A 276 4.45 5.34 7.71
C ARG A 276 3.98 3.94 7.30
N THR A 277 3.52 3.14 8.26
CA THR A 277 3.16 1.72 8.08
C THR A 277 2.11 1.48 6.98
N ALA A 278 2.25 0.37 6.25
CA ALA A 278 1.28 -0.09 5.27
C ALA A 278 0.10 -0.83 5.92
N GLY A 279 -1.08 -0.72 5.30
CA GLY A 279 -2.31 -1.40 5.78
C GLY A 279 -2.44 -2.87 5.40
N LEU A 280 -1.63 -3.35 4.44
CA LEU A 280 -1.65 -4.72 3.91
C LEU A 280 -0.25 -5.36 3.97
N PRO A 281 -0.14 -6.69 3.99
CA PRO A 281 1.15 -7.39 4.04
C PRO A 281 1.96 -7.34 2.73
N THR A 282 1.30 -6.97 1.64
CA THR A 282 1.95 -6.65 0.37
C THR A 282 1.82 -5.15 0.14
N PHE A 283 2.95 -4.46 0.07
CA PHE A 283 2.98 -3.01 -0.07
C PHE A 283 4.23 -2.55 -0.81
N SER A 284 4.15 -1.35 -1.38
CA SER A 284 5.27 -0.69 -2.04
C SER A 284 5.61 0.61 -1.33
N LYS A 285 6.90 0.97 -1.31
CA LYS A 285 7.42 2.19 -0.69
C LYS A 285 8.31 2.92 -1.69
N LEU A 286 8.11 4.23 -1.80
CA LEU A 286 8.86 5.06 -2.74
C LEU A 286 10.31 5.19 -2.26
N TYR A 287 11.26 4.86 -3.12
CA TYR A 287 12.70 4.94 -2.83
C TYR A 287 13.35 6.11 -3.56
N GLN A 288 13.05 6.25 -4.85
CA GLN A 288 13.65 7.23 -5.75
C GLN A 288 12.59 7.78 -6.70
N ARG A 289 12.76 9.01 -7.20
CA ARG A 289 11.89 9.59 -8.23
C ARG A 289 12.62 10.57 -9.12
N ASN A 290 12.10 10.75 -10.33
CA ASN A 290 12.49 11.84 -11.22
C ASN A 290 11.21 12.50 -11.76
N ASP A 291 11.05 13.78 -11.46
CA ASP A 291 9.84 14.54 -11.74
C ASP A 291 9.90 15.35 -13.05
N THR A 292 11.06 15.40 -13.71
CA THR A 292 11.32 16.36 -14.79
C THR A 292 11.74 15.70 -16.11
N VAL A 293 12.49 14.60 -16.06
CA VAL A 293 13.08 13.97 -17.25
C VAL A 293 12.38 12.65 -17.53
N ALA A 294 11.97 12.43 -18.77
CA ALA A 294 11.46 11.13 -19.21
C ALA A 294 12.57 10.06 -19.22
N MET A 295 12.23 8.83 -18.82
CA MET A 295 13.13 7.68 -18.95
C MET A 295 12.98 7.14 -20.37
N ALA A 296 14.03 7.30 -21.19
CA ALA A 296 14.00 6.88 -22.59
C ALA A 296 13.88 5.36 -22.74
N GLU A 297 13.49 4.91 -23.93
CA GLU A 297 13.63 3.50 -24.28
C GLU A 297 15.11 3.07 -24.30
N GLY A 298 15.38 1.82 -23.96
CA GLY A 298 16.73 1.27 -23.99
C GLY A 298 16.99 0.27 -22.87
N ARG A 299 18.22 -0.24 -22.84
CA ARG A 299 18.67 -1.22 -21.86
C ARG A 299 19.23 -0.51 -20.64
N TYR A 300 18.64 -0.75 -19.47
CA TYR A 300 19.07 -0.18 -18.22
C TYR A 300 19.75 -1.22 -17.34
N GLN A 301 20.64 -0.75 -16.47
CA GLN A 301 21.22 -1.53 -15.37
C GLN A 301 20.95 -0.85 -14.03
N ILE A 302 20.56 -1.63 -13.03
CA ILE A 302 20.47 -1.21 -11.63
C ILE A 302 21.36 -2.13 -10.81
N ILE A 303 22.07 -1.54 -9.86
CA ILE A 303 22.84 -2.26 -8.86
C ILE A 303 22.05 -2.23 -7.56
N VAL A 304 21.83 -3.40 -6.98
CA VAL A 304 21.15 -3.62 -5.72
C VAL A 304 22.17 -4.15 -4.71
N ASP A 305 22.33 -3.47 -3.58
CA ASP A 305 23.03 -4.02 -2.42
C ASP A 305 22.00 -4.75 -1.57
N ASP A 306 22.13 -6.08 -1.46
CA ASP A 306 21.17 -6.98 -0.83
C ASP A 306 21.53 -7.21 0.65
N PHE A 307 20.75 -6.60 1.55
CA PHE A 307 20.93 -6.71 3.00
C PHE A 307 19.66 -7.16 3.75
N PHE A 308 18.48 -7.08 3.13
CA PHE A 308 17.20 -7.34 3.77
C PHE A 308 16.75 -8.78 3.55
N PRO A 309 16.72 -9.65 4.58
CA PRO A 309 16.51 -11.09 4.42
C PRO A 309 15.02 -11.44 4.30
N THR A 310 14.46 -11.36 3.09
CA THR A 310 13.02 -11.64 2.86
C THR A 310 12.66 -13.12 2.91
N THR A 311 13.62 -13.99 2.64
CA THR A 311 13.42 -15.45 2.61
C THR A 311 13.11 -16.02 3.99
N GLU A 312 13.62 -15.42 5.07
CA GLU A 312 13.42 -15.88 6.46
C GLU A 312 11.95 -15.93 6.87
N TYR A 313 11.14 -14.98 6.38
CA TYR A 313 9.70 -14.93 6.65
C TYR A 313 8.86 -15.32 5.44
N ARG A 314 9.46 -15.98 4.43
CA ARG A 314 8.79 -16.41 3.19
C ARG A 314 8.11 -15.26 2.45
N GLY A 315 8.74 -14.08 2.47
CA GLY A 315 8.34 -12.93 1.70
C GLY A 315 9.11 -12.83 0.39
N LYS A 316 8.72 -11.83 -0.40
CA LYS A 316 9.41 -11.44 -1.63
C LYS A 316 9.75 -9.96 -1.59
N LYS A 317 10.84 -9.58 -2.26
CA LYS A 317 11.23 -8.21 -2.55
C LYS A 317 11.40 -7.98 -4.04
N SER A 318 10.87 -6.86 -4.50
CA SER A 318 10.90 -6.50 -5.92
C SER A 318 11.17 -5.02 -6.07
N ILE A 319 11.84 -4.63 -7.14
CA ILE A 319 11.85 -3.23 -7.58
C ILE A 319 10.65 -2.98 -8.50
N ILE A 320 10.11 -1.77 -8.47
CA ILE A 320 9.04 -1.33 -9.36
C ILE A 320 9.42 0.05 -9.91
N ILE A 321 9.55 0.17 -11.23
CA ILE A 321 9.67 1.45 -11.91
C ILE A 321 8.34 1.72 -12.61
N THR A 322 7.68 2.82 -12.26
CA THR A 322 6.33 3.13 -12.75
C THR A 322 6.14 4.62 -13.03
N THR A 323 5.27 4.93 -13.98
CA THR A 323 4.68 6.27 -14.11
C THR A 323 3.39 6.36 -13.27
N ARG A 324 2.72 7.52 -13.28
CA ARG A 324 1.39 7.69 -12.70
C ARG A 324 0.48 8.46 -13.65
N THR A 325 -0.81 8.20 -13.55
CA THR A 325 -1.85 9.08 -14.09
C THR A 325 -2.38 10.01 -13.01
N VAL A 326 -3.32 10.88 -13.37
CA VAL A 326 -4.05 11.74 -12.42
C VAL A 326 -4.77 10.93 -11.34
N VAL A 327 -5.18 9.70 -11.67
CA VAL A 327 -5.87 8.80 -10.74
C VAL A 327 -4.88 8.06 -9.82
N GLY A 328 -3.60 8.04 -10.16
CA GLY A 328 -2.54 7.37 -9.42
C GLY A 328 -1.78 6.34 -10.25
N GLY A 329 -1.26 5.32 -9.57
CA GLY A 329 -0.58 4.19 -10.21
C GLY A 329 -1.56 3.18 -10.82
N ARG A 330 -1.03 2.04 -11.27
CA ARG A 330 -1.82 0.96 -11.87
C ARG A 330 -2.77 0.36 -10.84
N ASN A 331 -4.07 0.46 -11.09
CA ASN A 331 -5.10 -0.15 -10.25
C ASN A 331 -6.39 -0.45 -11.04
N ASN A 332 -6.52 -1.68 -11.54
CA ASN A 332 -7.70 -2.10 -12.28
C ASN A 332 -8.91 -2.38 -11.39
N PHE A 333 -8.72 -2.63 -10.09
CA PHE A 333 -9.80 -3.05 -9.19
C PHE A 333 -10.92 -2.02 -9.12
N LEU A 334 -10.58 -0.75 -8.95
CA LEU A 334 -11.57 0.32 -8.82
C LEU A 334 -12.42 0.43 -10.10
N GLY A 335 -11.78 0.42 -11.27
CA GLY A 335 -12.51 0.47 -12.54
C GLY A 335 -13.42 -0.74 -12.77
N ILE A 336 -12.94 -1.96 -12.48
CA ILE A 336 -13.74 -3.19 -12.55
C ILE A 336 -14.93 -3.11 -11.59
N ALA A 337 -14.71 -2.68 -10.34
CA ALA A 337 -15.78 -2.59 -9.33
C ALA A 337 -16.92 -1.66 -9.77
N TYR A 338 -16.60 -0.50 -10.34
CA TYR A 338 -17.61 0.42 -10.88
C TYR A 338 -18.40 -0.19 -12.04
N ILE A 339 -17.73 -0.89 -12.97
CA ILE A 339 -18.39 -1.56 -14.10
C ILE A 339 -19.30 -2.70 -13.60
N VAL A 340 -18.85 -3.49 -12.63
CA VAL A 340 -19.65 -4.57 -12.05
C VAL A 340 -20.91 -4.03 -11.37
N VAL A 341 -20.77 -2.98 -10.54
CA VAL A 341 -21.93 -2.32 -9.90
C VAL A 341 -22.87 -1.74 -10.95
N ALA A 342 -22.36 -1.07 -11.98
CA ALA A 342 -23.16 -0.53 -13.07
C ALA A 342 -23.95 -1.65 -13.80
N GLY A 343 -23.29 -2.76 -14.12
CA GLY A 343 -23.91 -3.92 -14.76
C GLY A 343 -25.02 -4.52 -13.90
N LEU A 344 -24.78 -4.71 -12.60
CA LEU A 344 -25.78 -5.21 -11.65
C LEU A 344 -27.01 -4.27 -11.58
N CYS A 345 -26.79 -2.96 -11.50
CA CYS A 345 -27.88 -1.98 -11.47
C CYS A 345 -28.73 -2.00 -12.75
N ILE A 346 -28.11 -2.12 -13.93
CA ILE A 346 -28.84 -2.20 -15.20
C ILE A 346 -29.65 -3.49 -15.27
N VAL A 347 -29.08 -4.63 -14.90
CA VAL A 347 -29.77 -5.93 -14.91
C VAL A 347 -30.97 -5.91 -13.97
N LEU A 348 -30.80 -5.44 -12.73
CA LEU A 348 -31.89 -5.30 -11.76
C LEU A 348 -32.96 -4.31 -12.25
N GLY A 349 -32.54 -3.19 -12.84
CA GLY A 349 -33.44 -2.22 -13.46
C GLY A 349 -34.32 -2.84 -14.55
N VAL A 350 -33.74 -3.65 -15.44
CA VAL A 350 -34.47 -4.37 -16.49
C VAL A 350 -35.44 -5.40 -15.90
N ILE A 351 -35.01 -6.18 -14.89
CA ILE A 351 -35.87 -7.16 -14.21
C ILE A 351 -37.07 -6.48 -13.55
N PHE A 352 -36.85 -5.36 -12.85
CA PHE A 352 -37.93 -4.63 -12.20
C PHE A 352 -38.86 -3.95 -13.21
N LEU A 353 -38.31 -3.42 -14.31
CA LEU A 353 -39.11 -2.87 -15.42
C LEU A 353 -39.98 -3.97 -16.04
N ALA A 354 -39.41 -5.12 -16.39
CA ALA A 354 -40.14 -6.25 -16.94
C ALA A 354 -41.22 -6.76 -15.98
N SER A 355 -40.90 -6.89 -14.69
CA SER A 355 -41.86 -7.30 -13.66
C SER A 355 -43.02 -6.31 -13.53
N HIS A 356 -42.73 -5.00 -13.63
CA HIS A 356 -43.75 -3.96 -13.59
C HIS A 356 -44.66 -3.98 -14.82
N LEU A 357 -44.13 -4.30 -15.99
CA LEU A 357 -44.88 -4.41 -17.24
C LEU A 357 -45.72 -5.71 -17.33
N ILE A 358 -45.17 -6.84 -16.86
CA ILE A 358 -45.85 -8.16 -16.94
C ILE A 358 -46.90 -8.32 -15.83
N LYS A 359 -46.64 -7.83 -14.61
CA LYS A 359 -47.55 -7.91 -13.47
C LYS A 359 -47.76 -6.54 -12.83
N PRO A 360 -48.48 -5.62 -13.49
CA PRO A 360 -48.75 -4.30 -12.94
C PRO A 360 -49.65 -4.43 -11.69
N ARG A 361 -49.09 -4.09 -10.51
CA ARG A 361 -49.85 -4.03 -9.25
C ARG A 361 -50.31 -2.60 -9.02
N LYS A 362 -51.60 -2.40 -8.72
CA LYS A 362 -52.12 -1.10 -8.29
C LYS A 362 -51.48 -0.69 -6.96
N LEU A 363 -50.98 0.54 -6.89
CA LEU A 363 -50.48 1.12 -5.64
C LEU A 363 -51.66 1.20 -4.64
N GLY A 364 -51.45 0.71 -3.41
CA GLY A 364 -52.48 0.78 -2.36
C GLY A 364 -53.63 -0.24 -2.50
N ASP A 365 -53.45 -1.33 -3.26
CA ASP A 365 -54.49 -2.35 -3.42
C ASP A 365 -54.82 -3.07 -2.09
N HIS A 366 -56.02 -2.82 -1.58
CA HIS A 366 -56.53 -3.35 -0.31
C HIS A 366 -56.75 -4.88 -0.32
N THR A 367 -56.76 -5.54 -1.48
CA THR A 367 -56.90 -7.01 -1.58
C THR A 367 -55.70 -7.77 -1.01
N TYR A 368 -54.55 -7.11 -0.88
CA TYR A 368 -53.34 -7.70 -0.30
C TYR A 368 -53.17 -7.41 1.20
N LEU A 369 -54.13 -6.72 1.83
CA LEU A 369 -54.13 -6.54 3.27
C LEU A 369 -54.36 -7.90 3.93
N SER A 370 -53.50 -8.26 4.89
CA SER A 370 -53.51 -9.59 5.51
C SER A 370 -54.86 -9.95 6.14
N TRP A 371 -55.60 -8.95 6.63
CA TRP A 371 -56.93 -9.11 7.22
C TRP A 371 -58.08 -9.22 6.22
N ASN A 372 -57.86 -8.93 4.93
CA ASN A 372 -58.86 -9.16 3.87
C ASN A 372 -58.80 -10.58 3.29
N ASN A 373 -57.74 -11.34 3.59
CA ASN A 373 -57.52 -12.71 3.12
C ASN A 373 -57.72 -13.77 4.21
N VAL A 374 -58.41 -13.43 5.31
CA VAL A 374 -58.78 -14.43 6.32
C VAL A 374 -59.83 -15.34 5.69
N PRO A 375 -59.62 -16.67 5.60
CA PRO A 375 -60.66 -17.55 5.09
C PRO A 375 -61.86 -17.40 6.01
N THR A 376 -62.99 -16.96 5.45
CA THR A 376 -64.27 -17.06 6.15
C THR A 376 -64.42 -18.53 6.52
N SER A 377 -64.41 -18.79 7.82
CA SER A 377 -64.75 -20.10 8.35
C SER A 377 -66.08 -20.50 7.72
N LYS A 378 -66.09 -21.67 7.04
CA LYS A 378 -67.31 -22.31 6.55
C LYS A 378 -68.40 -22.19 7.63
N PRO A 379 -69.66 -21.87 7.27
CA PRO A 379 -70.75 -21.85 8.25
C PRO A 379 -71.06 -23.29 8.65
N GLY A 380 -70.34 -23.78 9.65
CA GLY A 380 -70.52 -25.08 10.26
C GLY A 380 -70.84 -24.89 11.73
N GLY A 381 -72.14 -24.92 12.03
CA GLY A 381 -72.74 -25.49 13.24
C GLY A 381 -72.18 -25.11 14.62
N ASN A 382 -73.09 -24.51 15.40
CA ASN A 382 -73.18 -24.55 16.86
C ASN A 382 -72.33 -23.56 17.67
N THR A 383 -73.03 -22.51 18.09
CA THR A 383 -73.08 -21.97 19.46
C THR A 383 -72.14 -22.60 20.50
N ALA A 384 -71.16 -21.83 20.97
CA ALA A 384 -70.68 -21.89 22.35
C ALA A 384 -70.02 -20.56 22.77
N VAL A 385 -70.84 -19.75 23.45
CA VAL A 385 -70.58 -18.89 24.63
C VAL A 385 -69.16 -18.39 24.91
N ALA A 386 -69.07 -17.07 25.07
CA ALA A 386 -67.94 -16.32 25.60
C ALA A 386 -67.57 -16.66 27.06
N SER A 387 -66.27 -16.72 27.37
CA SER A 387 -65.71 -16.30 28.67
C SER A 387 -64.18 -16.22 28.57
N GLY A 388 -63.61 -15.06 28.92
CA GLY A 388 -62.16 -14.86 28.91
C GLY A 388 -61.78 -13.44 29.36
N ARG A 389 -62.10 -13.14 30.61
CA ARG A 389 -61.89 -11.89 31.34
C ARG A 389 -60.39 -11.49 31.39
N GLU A 390 -60.08 -10.26 30.97
CA GLU A 390 -58.78 -9.60 31.18
C GLU A 390 -58.49 -9.44 32.69
N ILE A 391 -57.28 -9.82 33.10
CA ILE A 391 -56.67 -9.38 34.37
C ILE A 391 -55.59 -8.36 34.00
N ARG A 392 -55.81 -7.10 34.38
CA ARG A 392 -54.75 -6.08 34.45
C ARG A 392 -53.98 -6.24 35.76
N PRO A 393 -52.65 -6.10 35.76
CA PRO A 393 -51.93 -5.63 36.93
C PRO A 393 -51.54 -4.16 36.73
N ASP A 394 -51.60 -3.36 37.79
CA ASP A 394 -50.69 -2.23 38.04
C ASP A 394 -50.78 -1.85 39.52
N ALA A 395 -49.92 -2.46 40.33
CA ALA A 395 -49.33 -2.00 41.60
C ALA A 395 -48.55 -3.16 42.24
#